data_AF-A0A818CGH1-F1
#
_entry.id   AF-A0A818CGH1-F1
#
_cell.length_a   1.000
_cell.length_b   1.000
_cell.length_c   1.000
_cell.angle_alpha   90.00
_cell.angle_beta   90.00
_cell.angle_gamma   90.00
#
_symmetry.space_group_name_H-M   'P 1'
#
loop_
_entity.id
_entity.type
_entity.pdbx_description
1 polymer ?
#
loop_
_entity_poly.entity_id
_entity_poly.type
_entity_poly.pdbx_seq_one_letter_code
_entity_poly.pdbx_strand_id
1 'polypeptide(L)'
;MSASEAKKLKNKLRKQQLREQQEKQKQIDAERKKKEFQRNRNKDDGEEEKIKEDEIIAEKLEHCEKPLEEALRFLQPLEDFSANFLETHYLGFEVYYRRKKYLLMLRCLKRMKKLDSNNAKLHLCLMKFLKLIETEPINDERLRTLIDEELQTFDIKQGNSIKKVEDLNTDFLKKNFNSLIHRAEAAKVMLLLNSTNNLKAIEFLTILDPNFTDQNLKTCSNIYEGMQLGDYGSIENSMLEKYRNECHRLWPQANLFQSNTSLTVEQSQSSATAPPPPYSSNDIQTNGGKNAAT
;
A
#
# COMPACT_ATOMS: atom_id res chain seq x y z
N MET A 1 69.35 16.06 -66.28
CA MET A 1 69.23 15.47 -64.93
C MET A 1 69.85 14.08 -64.96
N SER A 2 70.98 13.90 -64.28
CA SER A 2 71.77 12.65 -64.34
C SER A 2 71.07 11.53 -63.56
N ALA A 3 71.22 10.28 -64.00
CA ALA A 3 70.67 9.08 -63.33
C ALA A 3 71.06 8.98 -61.84
N SER A 4 72.13 9.66 -61.42
CA SER A 4 72.59 9.79 -60.03
C SER A 4 71.68 10.68 -59.16
N GLU A 5 71.09 11.73 -59.72
CA GLU A 5 70.24 12.69 -58.99
C GLU A 5 68.84 12.12 -58.72
N ALA A 6 68.30 11.36 -59.68
CA ALA A 6 67.01 10.67 -59.54
C ALA A 6 67.03 9.58 -58.45
N LYS A 7 68.18 8.91 -58.25
CA LYS A 7 68.35 7.88 -57.21
C LYS A 7 68.47 8.48 -55.81
N LYS A 8 69.13 9.64 -55.67
CA LYS A 8 69.21 10.40 -54.41
C LYS A 8 67.85 10.94 -53.97
N LEU A 9 67.03 11.44 -54.91
CA LEU A 9 65.69 11.94 -54.60
C LEU A 9 64.75 10.82 -54.12
N LYS A 10 64.78 9.64 -54.76
CA LYS A 10 64.00 8.47 -54.35
C LYS A 10 64.38 7.94 -52.97
N ASN A 11 65.68 7.93 -52.63
CA ASN A 11 66.14 7.54 -51.29
C ASN A 11 65.76 8.55 -50.21
N LYS A 12 65.75 9.85 -50.53
CA LYS A 12 65.29 10.90 -49.60
C LYS A 12 63.79 10.77 -49.31
N LEU A 13 62.97 10.51 -50.33
CA LEU A 13 61.52 10.33 -50.19
C LEU A 13 61.18 9.08 -49.37
N ARG A 14 61.85 7.94 -49.61
CA ARG A 14 61.67 6.70 -48.83
C ARG A 14 62.03 6.88 -47.36
N LYS A 15 63.10 7.64 -47.05
CA LYS A 15 63.51 7.91 -45.66
C LYS A 15 62.51 8.81 -44.93
N GLN A 16 61.88 9.75 -45.63
CA GLN A 16 60.84 10.61 -45.07
C GLN A 16 59.55 9.84 -44.80
N GLN A 17 59.10 9.01 -45.75
CA GLN A 17 57.93 8.15 -45.59
C GLN A 17 58.09 7.15 -44.43
N LEU A 18 59.27 6.56 -44.26
CA LEU A 18 59.55 5.64 -43.15
C LEU A 18 59.50 6.36 -41.78
N ARG A 19 59.94 7.61 -41.71
CA ARG A 19 59.87 8.41 -40.47
C ARG A 19 58.43 8.78 -40.12
N GLU A 20 57.64 9.21 -41.11
CA GLU A 20 56.21 9.51 -40.90
C GLU A 20 55.41 8.26 -40.49
N GLN A 21 55.71 7.09 -41.05
CA GLN A 21 55.07 5.83 -40.63
C GLN A 21 55.45 5.43 -39.19
N GLN A 22 56.72 5.59 -38.80
CA GLN A 22 57.15 5.31 -37.42
C GLN A 22 56.53 6.27 -36.41
N GLU A 23 56.35 7.54 -36.77
CA GLU A 23 55.73 8.53 -35.90
C GLU A 23 54.22 8.29 -35.73
N LYS A 24 53.52 7.95 -36.81
CA LYS A 24 52.11 7.52 -36.75
C LYS A 24 51.94 6.24 -35.92
N GLN A 25 52.82 5.26 -36.07
CA GLN A 25 52.75 4.03 -35.28
C GLN A 25 52.95 4.29 -33.79
N LYS A 26 53.89 5.17 -33.42
CA LYS A 26 54.11 5.58 -32.02
C LYS A 26 52.90 6.30 -31.41
N GLN A 27 52.20 7.14 -32.19
CA GLN A 27 50.99 7.81 -31.73
C GLN A 27 49.83 6.82 -31.50
N ILE A 28 49.66 5.85 -32.41
CA ILE A 28 48.64 4.80 -32.27
C ILE A 28 48.91 3.92 -31.05
N ASP A 29 50.17 3.54 -30.81
CA ASP A 29 50.54 2.72 -29.65
C ASP A 29 50.40 3.50 -28.32
N ALA A 30 50.68 4.80 -28.33
CA ALA A 30 50.45 5.67 -27.17
C ALA A 30 48.96 5.86 -26.85
N GLU A 31 48.11 6.03 -27.87
CA GLU A 31 46.66 6.06 -27.68
C GLU A 31 46.09 4.72 -27.21
N ARG A 32 46.61 3.60 -27.74
CA ARG A 32 46.18 2.26 -27.33
C ARG A 32 46.54 2.00 -25.86
N LYS A 33 47.74 2.39 -25.43
CA LYS A 33 48.15 2.30 -24.01
C LYS A 33 47.33 3.23 -23.11
N LYS A 34 46.98 4.44 -23.56
CA LYS A 34 46.08 5.34 -22.80
C LYS A 34 44.67 4.75 -22.66
N LYS A 35 44.11 4.18 -23.73
CA LYS A 35 42.80 3.51 -23.70
C LYS A 35 42.81 2.25 -22.84
N GLU A 36 43.90 1.48 -22.85
CA GLU A 36 44.07 0.29 -22.01
C GLU A 36 44.21 0.67 -20.53
N PHE A 37 44.95 1.75 -20.22
CA PHE A 37 45.06 2.28 -18.86
C PHE A 37 43.72 2.84 -18.34
N GLN A 38 42.95 3.55 -19.17
CA GLN A 38 41.59 3.98 -18.83
C GLN A 38 40.63 2.79 -18.64
N ARG A 39 40.75 1.75 -19.47
CA ARG A 39 39.89 0.56 -19.35
C ARG A 39 40.23 -0.30 -18.13
N ASN A 40 41.50 -0.36 -17.74
CA ASN A 40 41.91 -1.03 -16.49
C ASN A 40 41.51 -0.22 -15.27
N ARG A 41 41.60 1.12 -15.31
CA ARG A 41 41.12 1.98 -14.21
C ARG A 41 39.61 1.84 -13.99
N ASN A 42 38.81 1.76 -15.05
CA ASN A 42 37.37 1.50 -14.96
C ASN A 42 37.00 0.06 -14.56
N LYS A 43 37.96 -0.89 -14.55
CA LYS A 43 37.76 -2.26 -14.06
C LYS A 43 38.22 -2.44 -12.62
N ASP A 44 39.16 -1.63 -12.16
CA ASP A 44 39.66 -1.60 -10.78
C ASP A 44 38.83 -0.67 -9.89
N ASP A 45 38.11 0.30 -10.48
CA ASP A 45 36.89 0.92 -9.91
C ASP A 45 35.68 -0.04 -9.97
N GLY A 46 35.94 -1.34 -9.80
CA GLY A 46 35.00 -2.21 -9.10
C GLY A 46 34.92 -1.78 -7.63
N GLU A 47 34.62 -0.49 -7.38
CA GLU A 47 33.80 -0.15 -6.25
C GLU A 47 32.59 -1.06 -6.44
N GLU A 48 32.56 -2.14 -5.67
CA GLU A 48 31.30 -2.57 -5.08
C GLU A 48 30.61 -1.26 -4.73
N GLU A 49 29.62 -0.87 -5.55
CA GLU A 49 28.58 0.02 -5.10
C GLU A 49 28.04 -0.69 -3.87
N LYS A 50 28.69 -0.42 -2.73
CA LYS A 50 28.02 -0.37 -1.45
C LYS A 50 26.85 0.51 -1.80
N ILE A 51 25.73 -0.16 -2.07
CA ILE A 51 24.39 0.41 -2.07
C ILE A 51 24.49 1.35 -0.88
N LYS A 52 24.63 2.65 -1.15
CA LYS A 52 24.62 3.63 -0.09
C LYS A 52 23.26 3.37 0.51
N GLU A 53 23.24 2.76 1.67
CA GLU A 53 22.05 2.64 2.48
C GLU A 53 21.71 4.10 2.75
N ASP A 54 20.89 4.67 1.86
CA ASP A 54 20.31 5.99 2.06
C ASP A 54 19.64 5.86 3.41
N GLU A 55 20.23 6.56 4.38
CA GLU A 55 19.83 6.46 5.76
C GLU A 55 18.32 6.66 5.83
N ILE A 56 17.63 5.67 6.40
CA ILE A 56 16.16 5.64 6.43
C ILE A 56 15.71 6.75 7.37
N ILE A 57 15.49 7.94 6.79
CA ILE A 57 15.06 9.14 7.51
C ILE A 57 13.53 9.19 7.43
N ALA A 58 12.88 9.06 8.59
CA ALA A 58 11.42 9.02 8.69
C ALA A 58 10.75 10.25 8.04
N GLU A 59 11.32 11.44 8.23
CA GLU A 59 10.79 12.69 7.69
C GLU A 59 10.82 12.73 6.16
N LYS A 60 11.83 12.12 5.53
CA LYS A 60 11.92 12.01 4.06
C LYS A 60 10.90 11.02 3.51
N LEU A 61 10.60 9.96 4.25
CA LEU A 61 9.58 8.98 3.86
C LEU A 61 8.17 9.55 3.99
N GLU A 62 7.92 10.34 5.03
CA GLU A 62 6.65 11.04 5.23
C GLU A 62 6.41 12.09 4.13
N HIS A 63 7.45 12.85 3.76
CA HIS A 63 7.38 13.91 2.74
C HIS A 63 7.85 13.45 1.36
N CYS A 64 7.38 12.28 0.91
CA CYS A 64 7.69 11.76 -0.41
C CYS A 64 7.10 12.68 -1.51
N GLU A 65 7.94 13.13 -2.46
CA GLU A 65 7.50 13.98 -3.58
C GLU A 65 6.53 13.26 -4.52
N LYS A 66 6.69 11.93 -4.67
CA LYS A 66 5.94 11.12 -5.64
C LYS A 66 5.35 9.85 -5.01
N PRO A 67 4.38 10.00 -4.10
CA PRO A 67 3.87 8.88 -3.29
C PRO A 67 3.25 7.75 -4.15
N LEU A 68 2.63 8.09 -5.29
CA LEU A 68 2.06 7.10 -6.20
C LEU A 68 3.13 6.33 -7.01
N GLU A 69 4.31 6.90 -7.25
CA GLU A 69 5.41 6.19 -7.90
C GLU A 69 6.06 5.21 -6.91
N GLU A 70 6.29 5.65 -5.68
CA GLU A 70 6.79 4.76 -4.62
C GLU A 70 5.82 3.62 -4.30
N ALA A 71 4.50 3.90 -4.25
CA ALA A 71 3.51 2.84 -4.06
C ALA A 71 3.59 1.75 -5.15
N LEU A 72 3.96 2.09 -6.39
CA LEU A 72 4.13 1.11 -7.47
C LEU A 72 5.36 0.23 -7.26
N ARG A 73 6.43 0.79 -6.71
CA ARG A 73 7.65 0.04 -6.39
C ARG A 73 7.36 -1.11 -5.43
N PHE A 74 6.43 -0.91 -4.49
CA PHE A 74 5.95 -1.97 -3.60
C PHE A 74 4.87 -2.84 -4.24
N LEU A 75 4.00 -2.27 -5.08
CA LEU A 75 2.94 -3.02 -5.74
C LEU A 75 3.47 -4.03 -6.77
N GLN A 76 4.51 -3.69 -7.53
CA GLN A 76 5.04 -4.55 -8.59
C GLN A 76 5.47 -5.94 -8.08
N PRO A 77 6.31 -6.05 -7.03
CA PRO A 77 6.63 -7.34 -6.42
C PRO A 77 5.38 -8.11 -5.95
N LEU A 78 4.38 -7.41 -5.40
CA LEU A 78 3.12 -8.06 -5.00
C LEU A 78 2.36 -8.61 -6.21
N GLU A 79 2.30 -7.88 -7.33
CA GLU A 79 1.68 -8.36 -8.56
C GLU A 79 2.42 -9.56 -9.17
N ASP A 80 3.75 -9.60 -9.07
CA ASP A 80 4.58 -10.65 -9.65
C ASP A 80 4.56 -11.94 -8.81
N PHE A 81 4.65 -11.81 -7.48
CA PHE A 81 4.84 -12.95 -6.57
C PHE A 81 3.60 -13.28 -5.73
N SER A 82 2.66 -12.34 -5.58
CA SER A 82 1.47 -12.45 -4.72
C SER A 82 0.17 -12.22 -5.49
N ALA A 83 0.14 -12.66 -6.77
CA ALA A 83 -1.01 -12.53 -7.65
C ALA A 83 -2.26 -13.34 -7.22
N ASN A 84 -2.12 -14.27 -6.28
CA ASN A 84 -3.23 -15.08 -5.77
C ASN A 84 -3.98 -14.43 -4.60
N PHE A 85 -3.50 -13.30 -4.09
CA PHE A 85 -4.17 -12.55 -3.02
C PHE A 85 -5.09 -11.48 -3.61
N LEU A 86 -6.31 -11.39 -3.08
CA LEU A 86 -7.28 -10.40 -3.52
C LEU A 86 -6.82 -8.98 -3.15
N GLU A 87 -6.21 -8.84 -1.98
CA GLU A 87 -5.65 -7.59 -1.45
C GLU A 87 -4.63 -6.97 -2.41
N THR A 88 -3.78 -7.77 -3.05
CA THR A 88 -2.81 -7.29 -4.05
C THR A 88 -3.50 -6.50 -5.15
N HIS A 89 -4.55 -7.09 -5.74
CA HIS A 89 -5.27 -6.47 -6.85
C HIS A 89 -6.14 -5.31 -6.39
N TYR A 90 -6.69 -5.37 -5.17
CA TYR A 90 -7.40 -4.25 -4.56
C TYR A 90 -6.48 -3.03 -4.38
N LEU A 91 -5.30 -3.22 -3.80
CA LEU A 91 -4.30 -2.17 -3.64
C LEU A 91 -3.85 -1.62 -5.00
N GLY A 92 -3.64 -2.52 -5.97
CA GLY A 92 -3.31 -2.12 -7.34
C GLY A 92 -4.40 -1.27 -7.97
N PHE A 93 -5.67 -1.66 -7.81
CA PHE A 93 -6.80 -0.87 -8.27
C PHE A 93 -6.79 0.54 -7.66
N GLU A 94 -6.62 0.68 -6.35
CA GLU A 94 -6.62 1.99 -5.66
C GLU A 94 -5.48 2.92 -6.14
N VAL A 95 -4.29 2.37 -6.40
CA VAL A 95 -3.16 3.12 -6.98
C VAL A 95 -3.46 3.51 -8.42
N TYR A 96 -3.91 2.57 -9.26
CA TYR A 96 -4.21 2.85 -10.67
C TYR A 96 -5.38 3.80 -10.84
N TYR A 97 -6.38 3.73 -9.96
CA TYR A 97 -7.52 4.64 -9.87
C TYR A 97 -7.05 6.09 -9.72
N ARG A 98 -6.17 6.36 -8.72
CA ARG A 98 -5.58 7.69 -8.51
C ARG A 98 -4.72 8.16 -9.68
N ARG A 99 -4.05 7.22 -10.38
CA ARG A 99 -3.25 7.50 -11.59
C ARG A 99 -4.06 7.54 -12.88
N LYS A 100 -5.38 7.33 -12.84
CA LYS A 100 -6.29 7.28 -14.00
C LYS A 100 -5.84 6.30 -15.11
N LYS A 101 -5.34 5.12 -14.72
CA LYS A 101 -4.92 4.06 -15.66
C LYS A 101 -6.02 3.01 -15.88
N TYR A 102 -6.99 3.32 -16.74
CA TYR A 102 -8.21 2.52 -16.96
C TYR A 102 -7.98 1.03 -17.23
N LEU A 103 -7.07 0.68 -18.14
CA LEU A 103 -6.79 -0.73 -18.48
C LEU A 103 -6.18 -1.50 -17.31
N LEU A 104 -5.34 -0.85 -16.51
CA LEU A 104 -4.74 -1.48 -15.34
C LEU A 104 -5.77 -1.67 -14.22
N MET A 105 -6.68 -0.71 -14.03
CA MET A 105 -7.84 -0.88 -13.14
C MET A 105 -8.68 -2.09 -13.55
N LEU A 106 -9.01 -2.20 -14.85
CA LEU A 106 -9.79 -3.30 -15.39
C LEU A 106 -9.08 -4.65 -15.25
N ARG A 107 -7.76 -4.68 -15.44
CA ARG A 107 -6.92 -5.87 -15.17
C ARG A 107 -7.04 -6.31 -13.71
N CYS A 108 -6.96 -5.37 -12.76
CA CYS A 108 -7.14 -5.66 -11.33
C CYS A 108 -8.55 -6.21 -11.06
N LEU A 109 -9.61 -5.58 -11.61
CA LEU A 109 -11.00 -6.05 -11.45
C LEU A 109 -11.20 -7.48 -11.97
N LYS A 110 -10.64 -7.81 -13.15
CA LYS A 110 -10.72 -9.17 -13.73
C LYS A 110 -10.02 -10.20 -12.85
N ARG A 111 -8.84 -9.86 -12.32
CA ARG A 111 -8.09 -10.73 -11.41
C ARG A 111 -8.82 -10.94 -10.09
N MET A 112 -9.37 -9.87 -9.51
CA MET A 112 -10.22 -9.95 -8.32
C MET A 112 -11.44 -10.84 -8.56
N LYS A 113 -12.17 -10.63 -9.66
CA LYS A 113 -13.33 -11.46 -10.05
C LYS A 113 -12.96 -12.95 -10.21
N LYS A 114 -11.78 -13.24 -10.75
CA LYS A 114 -11.28 -14.62 -10.89
C LYS A 114 -11.01 -15.28 -9.54
N LEU A 115 -10.53 -14.53 -8.55
CA LEU A 115 -10.24 -15.03 -7.21
C LEU A 115 -11.52 -15.21 -6.38
N ASP A 116 -12.36 -14.18 -6.34
CA ASP A 116 -13.62 -14.18 -5.61
C ASP A 116 -14.62 -13.22 -6.30
N SER A 117 -15.60 -13.81 -6.98
CA SER A 117 -16.62 -13.08 -7.73
C SER A 117 -17.68 -12.42 -6.83
N ASN A 118 -17.80 -12.85 -5.57
CA ASN A 118 -18.72 -12.26 -4.61
C ASN A 118 -18.04 -11.30 -3.64
N ASN A 119 -16.77 -10.96 -3.85
CA ASN A 119 -16.02 -10.16 -2.89
C ASN A 119 -16.59 -8.74 -2.70
N ALA A 120 -16.66 -8.28 -1.45
CA ALA A 120 -17.15 -6.95 -1.12
C ALA A 120 -16.28 -5.80 -1.67
N LYS A 121 -14.95 -5.95 -1.61
CA LYS A 121 -14.03 -4.93 -2.16
C LYS A 121 -14.08 -4.87 -3.69
N LEU A 122 -14.28 -6.02 -4.35
CA LEU A 122 -14.49 -6.07 -5.81
C LEU A 122 -15.70 -5.22 -6.20
N HIS A 123 -16.81 -5.35 -5.47
CA HIS A 123 -18.01 -4.54 -5.72
C HIS A 123 -17.69 -3.05 -5.58
N LEU A 124 -17.08 -2.62 -4.47
CA LEU A 124 -16.68 -1.22 -4.29
C LEU A 124 -15.81 -0.71 -5.46
N CYS A 125 -14.77 -1.46 -5.83
CA CYS A 125 -13.87 -1.08 -6.93
C CYS A 125 -14.61 -0.99 -8.27
N LEU A 126 -15.51 -1.93 -8.55
CA LEU A 126 -16.31 -1.92 -9.78
C LEU A 126 -17.22 -0.68 -9.82
N MET A 127 -17.90 -0.36 -8.72
CA MET A 127 -18.77 0.83 -8.64
C MET A 127 -17.96 2.13 -8.80
N LYS A 128 -16.78 2.22 -8.18
CA LYS A 128 -15.82 3.33 -8.39
C LYS A 128 -15.43 3.46 -9.86
N PHE A 129 -15.11 2.35 -10.52
CA PHE A 129 -14.74 2.35 -11.94
C PHE A 129 -15.90 2.80 -12.83
N LEU A 130 -17.11 2.26 -12.61
CA LEU A 130 -18.31 2.66 -13.36
C LEU A 130 -18.63 4.14 -13.17
N LYS A 131 -18.50 4.67 -11.94
CA LYS A 131 -18.72 6.08 -11.67
C LYS A 131 -17.66 6.97 -12.35
N LEU A 132 -16.40 6.52 -12.36
CA LEU A 132 -15.32 7.24 -13.02
C LEU A 132 -15.55 7.36 -14.53
N ILE A 133 -15.91 6.27 -15.21
CA ILE A 133 -16.17 6.30 -16.67
C ILE A 133 -17.43 7.09 -17.05
N GLU A 134 -18.38 7.24 -16.13
CA GLU A 134 -19.57 8.09 -16.29
C GLU A 134 -19.20 9.58 -16.14
N THR A 135 -18.34 9.90 -15.17
CA THR A 135 -17.95 11.28 -14.85
C THR A 135 -16.88 11.82 -15.80
N GLU A 136 -15.92 10.97 -16.19
CA GLU A 136 -14.81 11.30 -17.07
C GLU A 136 -14.90 10.44 -18.35
N PRO A 137 -15.64 10.90 -19.38
CA PRO A 137 -15.79 10.13 -20.60
C PRO A 137 -14.43 9.97 -21.30
N ILE A 138 -14.20 8.76 -21.81
CA ILE A 138 -12.97 8.39 -22.49
C ILE A 138 -13.08 8.80 -23.95
N ASN A 139 -12.22 9.73 -24.38
CA ASN A 139 -12.22 10.26 -25.75
C ASN A 139 -11.69 9.27 -26.79
N ASP A 140 -10.87 8.29 -26.38
CA ASP A 140 -10.35 7.25 -27.26
C ASP A 140 -11.40 6.15 -27.47
N GLU A 141 -11.97 6.11 -28.68
CA GLU A 141 -12.99 5.15 -29.07
C GLU A 141 -12.51 3.70 -28.96
N ARG A 142 -11.26 3.40 -29.32
CA ARG A 142 -10.72 2.03 -29.23
C ARG A 142 -10.62 1.57 -27.78
N LEU A 143 -10.12 2.46 -26.92
CA LEU A 143 -10.06 2.21 -25.49
C LEU A 143 -11.47 2.03 -24.91
N ARG A 144 -12.44 2.82 -25.37
CA ARG A 144 -13.84 2.72 -24.93
C ARG A 144 -14.45 1.38 -25.33
N THR A 145 -14.32 0.97 -26.58
CA THR A 145 -14.82 -0.34 -27.06
C THR A 145 -14.23 -1.48 -26.26
N LEU A 146 -12.91 -1.47 -26.02
CA LEU A 146 -12.25 -2.51 -25.22
C LEU A 146 -12.78 -2.56 -23.78
N ILE A 147 -13.00 -1.40 -23.16
CA ILE A 147 -13.58 -1.33 -21.81
C ILE A 147 -15.01 -1.87 -21.82
N ASP A 148 -15.83 -1.48 -22.79
CA ASP A 148 -17.22 -1.92 -22.89
C ASP A 148 -17.32 -3.43 -23.15
N GLU A 149 -16.43 -4.01 -23.96
CA GLU A 149 -16.28 -5.46 -24.18
C GLU A 149 -15.89 -6.21 -22.90
N GLU A 150 -14.93 -5.67 -22.16
CA GLU A 150 -14.44 -6.30 -20.95
C GLU A 150 -15.42 -6.17 -19.78
N LEU A 151 -16.19 -5.07 -19.73
CA LEU A 151 -17.29 -4.90 -18.78
C LEU A 151 -18.42 -5.92 -19.02
N GLN A 152 -18.55 -6.51 -20.21
CA GLN A 152 -19.50 -7.60 -20.46
C GLN A 152 -19.17 -8.87 -19.68
N THR A 153 -17.91 -9.04 -19.28
CA THR A 153 -17.51 -10.16 -18.43
C THR A 153 -18.03 -10.02 -17.01
N PHE A 154 -18.54 -8.85 -16.61
CA PHE A 154 -19.16 -8.59 -15.31
C PHE A 154 -20.68 -8.71 -15.42
N ASP A 155 -21.32 -9.24 -14.38
CA ASP A 155 -22.76 -9.50 -14.33
C ASP A 155 -23.56 -8.20 -14.06
N ILE A 156 -23.33 -7.17 -14.87
CA ILE A 156 -23.78 -5.78 -14.62
C ILE A 156 -24.74 -5.23 -15.69
N LYS A 157 -25.20 -6.06 -16.62
CA LYS A 157 -26.09 -5.62 -17.72
C LYS A 157 -27.58 -5.64 -17.33
N GLN A 158 -28.32 -4.70 -17.92
CA GLN A 158 -29.77 -4.67 -18.05
C GLN A 158 -30.12 -4.67 -19.54
N GLY A 159 -30.36 -5.86 -20.10
CA GLY A 159 -30.50 -6.01 -21.55
C GLY A 159 -29.22 -5.62 -22.29
N ASN A 160 -29.30 -4.63 -23.19
CA ASN A 160 -28.15 -4.16 -23.99
C ASN A 160 -27.32 -3.07 -23.30
N SER A 161 -27.76 -2.54 -22.16
CA SER A 161 -27.10 -1.44 -21.45
C SER A 161 -26.56 -1.90 -20.09
N ILE A 162 -25.68 -1.11 -19.48
CA ILE A 162 -25.21 -1.33 -18.11
C ILE A 162 -26.34 -0.91 -17.15
N LYS A 163 -26.62 -1.71 -16.11
CA LYS A 163 -27.53 -1.35 -15.02
C LYS A 163 -27.05 -0.06 -14.36
N LYS A 164 -27.99 0.76 -13.86
CA LYS A 164 -27.61 1.91 -13.03
C LYS A 164 -26.81 1.45 -11.81
N VAL A 165 -25.83 2.24 -11.42
CA VAL A 165 -24.90 1.88 -10.33
C VAL A 165 -25.64 1.73 -9.01
N GLU A 166 -26.71 2.50 -8.81
CA GLU A 166 -27.62 2.42 -7.66
C GLU A 166 -28.37 1.08 -7.60
N ASP A 167 -28.86 0.61 -8.75
CA ASP A 167 -29.57 -0.66 -8.86
C ASP A 167 -28.62 -1.83 -8.62
N LEU A 168 -27.39 -1.76 -9.15
CA LEU A 168 -26.34 -2.73 -8.90
C LEU A 168 -26.00 -2.84 -7.40
N ASN A 169 -25.89 -1.70 -6.71
CA ASN A 169 -25.63 -1.71 -5.28
C ASN A 169 -26.80 -2.28 -4.47
N THR A 170 -28.03 -2.00 -4.90
CA THR A 170 -29.24 -2.54 -4.28
C THR A 170 -29.33 -4.07 -4.46
N ASP A 171 -29.04 -4.57 -5.67
CA ASP A 171 -29.00 -6.01 -5.96
C ASP A 171 -27.90 -6.71 -5.13
N PHE A 172 -26.73 -6.09 -5.04
CA PHE A 172 -25.61 -6.59 -4.24
C PHE A 172 -25.95 -6.70 -2.75
N LEU A 173 -26.64 -5.70 -2.19
CA LEU A 173 -27.13 -5.72 -0.81
C LEU A 173 -28.17 -6.80 -0.58
N LYS A 174 -29.14 -6.97 -1.49
CA LYS A 174 -30.17 -8.02 -1.37
C LYS A 174 -29.53 -9.41 -1.36
N LYS A 175 -28.54 -9.65 -2.22
CA LYS A 175 -27.82 -10.93 -2.30
C LYS A 175 -27.00 -11.21 -1.04
N ASN A 176 -26.40 -10.19 -0.43
CA ASN A 176 -25.44 -10.32 0.67
C ASN A 176 -25.92 -9.69 1.98
N PHE A 177 -27.24 -9.64 2.20
CA PHE A 177 -27.85 -8.87 3.28
C PHE A 177 -27.40 -9.26 4.71
N ASN A 178 -26.95 -10.50 4.87
CA ASN A 178 -26.45 -11.07 6.12
C ASN A 178 -24.93 -10.99 6.28
N SER A 179 -24.16 -10.38 5.38
CA SER A 179 -22.71 -10.21 5.58
C SER A 179 -22.37 -8.79 5.94
N LEU A 180 -21.77 -8.62 7.13
CA LEU A 180 -21.40 -7.30 7.63
C LEU A 180 -20.37 -6.62 6.73
N ILE A 181 -19.41 -7.37 6.18
CA ILE A 181 -18.39 -6.85 5.26
C ILE A 181 -19.04 -6.34 3.97
N HIS A 182 -20.00 -7.08 3.41
CA HIS A 182 -20.68 -6.67 2.18
C HIS A 182 -21.54 -5.42 2.41
N ARG A 183 -22.24 -5.35 3.56
CA ARG A 183 -22.99 -4.15 3.96
C ARG A 183 -22.08 -2.94 4.11
N ALA A 184 -20.91 -3.10 4.72
CA ALA A 184 -19.90 -2.05 4.87
C ALA A 184 -19.45 -1.47 3.53
N GLU A 185 -19.07 -2.32 2.58
CA GLU A 185 -18.62 -1.85 1.26
C GLU A 185 -19.78 -1.27 0.42
N ALA A 186 -20.98 -1.84 0.52
CA ALA A 186 -22.17 -1.27 -0.13
C ALA A 186 -22.57 0.09 0.44
N ALA A 187 -22.39 0.32 1.75
CA ALA A 187 -22.59 1.63 2.36
C ALA A 187 -21.60 2.66 1.81
N LYS A 188 -20.31 2.30 1.64
CA LYS A 188 -19.33 3.15 0.95
C LYS A 188 -19.77 3.50 -0.47
N VAL A 189 -20.34 2.54 -1.20
CA VAL A 189 -20.90 2.80 -2.54
C VAL A 189 -22.10 3.76 -2.48
N MET A 190 -23.01 3.63 -1.51
CA MET A 190 -24.14 4.56 -1.37
C MET A 190 -23.68 6.01 -1.24
N LEU A 191 -22.62 6.23 -0.46
CA LEU A 191 -22.01 7.54 -0.24
C LEU A 191 -21.31 8.08 -1.49
N LEU A 192 -20.62 7.19 -2.22
CA LEU A 192 -19.98 7.51 -3.50
C LEU A 192 -21.02 8.00 -4.53
N LEU A 193 -22.21 7.40 -4.54
CA LEU A 193 -23.27 7.73 -5.51
C LEU A 193 -24.06 8.97 -5.11
N ASN A 194 -24.37 9.13 -3.82
CA ASN A 194 -25.12 10.27 -3.34
C ASN A 194 -24.76 10.62 -1.89
N SER A 195 -24.07 11.74 -1.71
CA SER A 195 -23.65 12.30 -0.42
C SER A 195 -24.80 12.76 0.49
N THR A 196 -26.05 12.75 0.02
CA THR A 196 -27.24 12.99 0.86
C THR A 196 -27.80 11.71 1.49
N ASN A 197 -27.40 10.52 1.02
CA ASN A 197 -27.83 9.23 1.56
C ASN A 197 -26.99 8.75 2.76
N ASN A 198 -26.12 9.60 3.32
CA ASN A 198 -25.21 9.24 4.41
C ASN A 198 -25.94 8.64 5.61
N LEU A 199 -27.08 9.23 6.01
CA LEU A 199 -27.85 8.75 7.16
C LEU A 199 -28.32 7.31 6.97
N LYS A 200 -28.85 6.97 5.78
CA LYS A 200 -29.29 5.60 5.47
C LYS A 200 -28.12 4.63 5.46
N ALA A 201 -27.01 5.02 4.83
CA ALA A 201 -25.81 4.20 4.75
C ALA A 201 -25.24 3.89 6.15
N ILE A 202 -25.21 4.89 7.04
CA ILE A 202 -24.73 4.75 8.42
C ILE A 202 -25.72 3.93 9.25
N GLU A 203 -27.03 4.17 9.12
CA GLU A 203 -28.06 3.40 9.82
C GLU A 203 -27.94 1.90 9.51
N PHE A 204 -27.70 1.53 8.25
CA PHE A 204 -27.45 0.13 7.86
C PHE A 204 -26.24 -0.52 8.54
N LEU A 205 -25.24 0.27 8.92
CA LEU A 205 -24.03 -0.21 9.61
C LEU A 205 -24.22 -0.25 11.12
N THR A 206 -25.02 0.66 11.69
CA THR A 206 -25.28 0.70 13.13
C THR A 206 -26.04 -0.51 13.66
N ILE A 207 -26.81 -1.17 12.81
CA ILE A 207 -27.56 -2.37 13.16
C ILE A 207 -26.59 -3.56 13.12
N LEU A 208 -26.33 -4.18 14.27
CA LEU A 208 -25.57 -5.43 14.40
C LEU A 208 -26.51 -6.57 14.78
N ASP A 209 -26.64 -7.58 13.92
CA ASP A 209 -27.52 -8.73 14.12
C ASP A 209 -26.68 -9.99 14.42
N PRO A 210 -27.03 -10.80 15.43
CA PRO A 210 -26.33 -12.06 15.71
C PRO A 210 -26.24 -13.03 14.51
N ASN A 211 -27.17 -12.93 13.56
CA ASN A 211 -27.19 -13.76 12.35
C ASN A 211 -26.26 -13.26 11.25
N PHE A 212 -25.58 -12.12 11.44
CA PHE A 212 -24.63 -11.64 10.44
C PHE A 212 -23.38 -12.50 10.39
N THR A 213 -23.08 -12.95 9.17
CA THR A 213 -21.78 -13.47 8.79
C THR A 213 -20.72 -12.37 8.88
N ASP A 214 -19.50 -12.77 9.23
CA ASP A 214 -18.33 -11.90 9.37
C ASP A 214 -18.46 -10.84 10.48
N GLN A 215 -19.44 -10.96 11.38
CA GLN A 215 -19.55 -10.14 12.58
C GLN A 215 -18.55 -10.62 13.65
N ASN A 216 -17.29 -10.20 13.48
CA ASN A 216 -16.21 -10.46 14.41
C ASN A 216 -15.53 -9.14 14.81
N LEU A 217 -14.70 -9.21 15.86
CA LEU A 217 -14.00 -8.04 16.40
C LEU A 217 -13.26 -7.27 15.32
N LYS A 218 -12.53 -7.95 14.43
CA LYS A 218 -11.74 -7.32 13.36
C LYS A 218 -12.63 -6.53 12.38
N THR A 219 -13.73 -7.12 11.91
CA THR A 219 -14.66 -6.44 11.00
C THR A 219 -15.26 -5.21 11.65
N CYS A 220 -15.73 -5.33 12.89
CA CYS A 220 -16.33 -4.22 13.62
C CYS A 220 -15.31 -3.12 13.95
N SER A 221 -14.08 -3.48 14.30
CA SER A 221 -12.99 -2.52 14.49
C SER A 221 -12.70 -1.75 13.21
N ASN A 222 -12.56 -2.45 12.08
CA ASN A 222 -12.30 -1.80 10.78
C ASN A 222 -13.43 -0.84 10.36
N ILE A 223 -14.70 -1.20 10.62
CA ILE A 223 -15.84 -0.32 10.32
C ILE A 223 -15.80 0.91 11.23
N TYR A 224 -15.57 0.73 12.54
CA TYR A 224 -15.49 1.83 13.49
C TYR A 224 -14.34 2.80 13.16
N GLU A 225 -13.16 2.27 12.87
CA GLU A 225 -12.01 3.07 12.44
C GLU A 225 -12.30 3.80 11.13
N GLY A 226 -12.90 3.12 10.13
CA GLY A 226 -13.33 3.77 8.89
C GLY A 226 -14.36 4.88 9.12
N MET A 227 -15.25 4.72 10.10
CA MET A 227 -16.19 5.76 10.51
C MET A 227 -15.47 6.97 11.11
N GLN A 228 -14.40 6.75 11.91
CA GLN A 228 -13.59 7.83 12.48
C GLN A 228 -12.71 8.54 11.44
N LEU A 229 -12.17 7.80 10.47
CA LEU A 229 -11.32 8.33 9.40
C LEU A 229 -12.11 9.04 8.29
N GLY A 230 -13.45 8.93 8.31
CA GLY A 230 -14.31 9.57 7.32
C GLY A 230 -14.53 8.77 6.05
N ASP A 231 -14.21 7.48 6.02
CA ASP A 231 -14.49 6.58 4.89
C ASP A 231 -15.99 6.50 4.58
N TYR A 232 -16.83 6.77 5.60
CA TYR A 232 -18.28 6.79 5.50
C TYR A 232 -18.86 8.22 5.45
N GLY A 233 -18.05 9.22 5.11
CA GLY A 233 -18.45 10.62 5.04
C GLY A 233 -18.53 11.28 6.43
N SER A 234 -19.21 12.43 6.49
CA SER A 234 -19.45 13.12 7.77
C SER A 234 -20.52 12.38 8.56
N ILE A 235 -20.11 11.82 9.71
CA ILE A 235 -20.96 11.05 10.61
C ILE A 235 -21.21 11.88 11.86
N GLU A 236 -22.47 11.97 12.27
CA GLU A 236 -22.79 12.58 13.57
C GLU A 236 -22.20 11.74 14.71
N ASN A 237 -21.59 12.40 15.69
CA ASN A 237 -21.04 11.74 16.88
C ASN A 237 -22.07 10.82 17.58
N SER A 238 -23.35 11.17 17.52
CA SER A 238 -24.45 10.35 18.06
C SER A 238 -24.52 8.96 17.42
N MET A 239 -24.32 8.85 16.11
CA MET A 239 -24.36 7.60 15.35
C MET A 239 -23.08 6.79 15.54
N LEU A 240 -21.94 7.48 15.62
CA LEU A 240 -20.65 6.86 15.94
C LEU A 240 -20.67 6.20 17.33
N GLU A 241 -21.20 6.91 18.34
CA GLU A 241 -21.34 6.37 19.70
C GLU A 241 -22.36 5.22 19.75
N LYS A 242 -23.45 5.28 18.97
CA LYS A 242 -24.39 4.15 18.85
C LYS A 242 -23.68 2.88 18.34
N TYR A 243 -22.93 2.98 17.24
CA TYR A 243 -22.20 1.84 16.71
C TYR A 243 -21.18 1.30 17.72
N ARG A 244 -20.44 2.20 18.37
CA ARG A 244 -19.48 1.81 19.41
C ARG A 244 -20.14 1.07 20.56
N ASN A 245 -21.28 1.56 21.06
CA ASN A 245 -21.98 0.93 22.18
C ASN A 245 -22.48 -0.48 21.81
N GLU A 246 -22.98 -0.68 20.59
CA GLU A 246 -23.35 -2.01 20.11
C GLU A 246 -22.12 -2.93 20.00
N CYS A 247 -21.00 -2.42 19.50
CA CYS A 247 -19.75 -3.18 19.46
C CYS A 247 -19.24 -3.52 20.88
N HIS A 248 -19.33 -2.59 21.84
CA HIS A 248 -18.94 -2.84 23.22
C HIS A 248 -19.81 -3.92 23.87
N ARG A 249 -21.11 -3.94 23.58
CA ARG A 249 -22.03 -4.99 24.04
C ARG A 249 -21.60 -6.39 23.56
N LEU A 250 -21.09 -6.49 22.33
CA LEU A 250 -20.62 -7.74 21.74
C LEU A 250 -19.19 -8.11 22.19
N TRP A 251 -18.31 -7.11 22.36
CA TRP A 251 -16.91 -7.27 22.76
C TRP A 251 -16.54 -6.34 23.93
N PRO A 252 -16.96 -6.66 25.17
CA PRO A 252 -16.76 -5.77 26.33
C PRO A 252 -15.28 -5.51 26.67
N GLN A 253 -14.42 -6.49 26.34
CA GLN A 253 -12.98 -6.45 26.62
C GLN A 253 -12.17 -5.71 25.55
N ALA A 254 -12.80 -5.27 24.45
CA ALA A 254 -12.10 -4.55 23.40
C ALA A 254 -11.93 -3.08 23.77
N ASN A 255 -10.69 -2.65 24.04
CA ASN A 255 -10.34 -1.27 24.42
C ASN A 255 -10.87 -0.23 23.43
N LEU A 256 -10.88 -0.57 22.13
CA LEU A 256 -11.39 0.31 21.06
C LEU A 256 -12.84 0.76 21.29
N PHE A 257 -13.66 -0.08 21.92
CA PHE A 257 -15.08 0.20 22.14
C PHE A 257 -15.41 0.61 23.58
N GLN A 258 -14.42 0.74 24.46
CA GLN A 258 -14.66 1.18 25.83
C GLN A 258 -15.04 2.67 25.87
N SER A 259 -15.92 3.02 26.81
CA SER A 259 -16.16 4.41 27.16
C SER A 259 -14.93 5.03 27.82
N ASN A 260 -14.63 6.30 27.52
CA ASN A 260 -13.55 7.06 28.19
C ASN A 260 -13.71 7.04 29.72
N THR A 261 -14.93 6.82 30.21
CA THR A 261 -15.26 6.65 31.64
C THR A 261 -14.79 5.32 32.24
N SER A 262 -14.68 4.26 31.44
CA SER A 262 -14.31 2.90 31.92
C SER A 262 -12.80 2.73 32.08
N LEU A 263 -12.00 3.36 31.22
CA LEU A 263 -10.53 3.34 31.28
C LEU A 263 -9.99 3.92 32.59
N THR A 264 -10.68 4.90 33.18
CA THR A 264 -10.27 5.55 34.43
C THR A 264 -10.49 4.64 35.65
N VAL A 265 -11.48 3.74 35.60
CA VAL A 265 -11.82 2.82 36.71
C VAL A 265 -10.86 1.63 36.77
N GLU A 266 -10.48 1.05 35.62
CA GLU A 266 -9.54 -0.09 35.57
C GLU A 266 -8.09 0.32 35.92
N GLN A 267 -7.66 1.53 35.55
CA GLN A 267 -6.37 2.09 35.99
C GLN A 267 -6.34 2.36 37.51
N SER A 268 -7.48 2.66 38.11
CA SER A 268 -7.62 2.87 39.56
C SER A 268 -7.67 1.56 40.36
N GLN A 269 -8.16 0.47 39.75
CA GLN A 269 -8.22 -0.85 40.42
C GLN A 269 -6.91 -1.64 40.29
N SER A 270 -6.18 -1.51 39.17
CA SER A 270 -4.86 -2.16 38.99
C SER A 270 -3.76 -1.54 39.85
N SER A 271 -3.90 -0.28 40.26
CA SER A 271 -2.99 0.41 41.18
C SER A 271 -3.26 0.12 42.67
N ALA A 272 -4.33 -0.63 43.01
CA ALA A 272 -4.72 -0.90 44.39
C ALA A 272 -4.15 -2.20 44.99
N THR A 273 -3.39 -3.00 44.22
CA THR A 273 -2.74 -4.22 44.75
C THR A 273 -1.30 -3.92 45.14
N ALA A 274 -1.10 -3.39 46.35
CA ALA A 274 0.23 -3.22 46.93
C ALA A 274 0.90 -4.60 47.17
N PRO A 275 2.20 -4.75 46.91
CA PRO A 275 2.92 -5.98 47.27
C PRO A 275 2.98 -6.11 48.80
N PRO A 276 2.97 -7.34 49.36
CA PRO A 276 3.07 -7.52 50.80
C PRO A 276 4.42 -6.96 51.32
N PRO A 277 4.45 -6.35 52.52
CA PRO A 277 5.64 -5.68 53.00
C PRO A 277 6.78 -6.68 53.28
N PRO A 278 8.04 -6.26 53.14
CA PRO A 278 9.18 -7.13 53.44
C PRO A 278 9.28 -7.40 54.94
N TYR A 279 9.53 -8.65 55.29
CA TYR A 279 9.86 -9.10 56.64
C TYR A 279 10.98 -8.24 57.24
N SER A 280 10.71 -7.56 58.36
CA SER A 280 11.77 -6.98 59.21
C SER A 280 12.39 -8.10 60.06
N SER A 281 13.64 -8.43 59.76
CA SER A 281 14.52 -9.08 60.74
C SER A 281 14.96 -8.02 61.74
N ASN A 282 14.58 -8.19 63.01
CA ASN A 282 15.41 -7.88 64.18
C ASN A 282 14.67 -8.24 65.48
N ASP A 283 14.82 -9.50 65.90
CA ASP A 283 14.79 -9.87 67.32
C ASP A 283 16.04 -10.72 67.59
N ILE A 284 17.17 -10.04 67.82
CA ILE A 284 18.29 -10.61 68.56
C ILE A 284 18.24 -9.98 69.95
N GLN A 285 17.47 -10.59 70.85
CA GLN A 285 17.61 -10.31 72.28
C GLN A 285 18.92 -10.94 72.76
N THR A 286 19.85 -10.06 73.13
CA THR A 286 21.04 -10.38 73.89
C THR A 286 20.64 -10.69 75.32
N ASN A 287 20.75 -11.95 75.72
CA ASN A 287 20.57 -12.36 77.11
C ASN A 287 21.91 -12.22 77.84
N GLY A 288 22.12 -11.07 78.47
CA GLY A 288 23.29 -10.76 79.31
C GLY A 288 22.84 -10.49 80.75
N GLY A 289 23.06 -11.47 81.63
CA GLY A 289 22.61 -11.44 83.02
C GLY A 289 23.29 -10.40 83.91
N LYS A 290 22.62 -10.08 85.02
CA LYS A 290 23.23 -9.55 86.24
C LYS A 290 22.72 -10.32 87.46
N ASN A 291 23.68 -10.83 88.21
CA ASN A 291 23.59 -11.45 89.54
C ASN A 291 23.17 -10.46 90.63
N ALA A 292 22.56 -10.97 91.71
CA ALA A 292 22.84 -10.69 93.14
C ALA A 292 21.64 -11.20 93.99
N ALA A 293 21.78 -12.31 94.71
CA ALA A 293 22.23 -12.39 96.10
C ALA A 293 21.20 -11.86 97.13
N THR A 294 20.37 -12.75 97.67
CA THR A 294 20.24 -13.07 99.10
C THR A 294 19.41 -14.33 99.27
#